data_AF-A0AAJ2AMN0-F1
#
_entry.id   AF-A0AAJ2AMN0-F1
#
_cell.length_a   1.000
_cell.length_b   1.000
_cell.length_c   1.000
_cell.angle_alpha   90.00
_cell.angle_beta   90.00
_cell.angle_gamma   90.00
#
_symmetry.space_group_name_H-M   'P 1'
#
loop_
_entity.id
_entity.type
_entity.pdbx_description
1 polymer ?
#
loop_
_entity_poly.entity_id
_entity_poly.type
_entity_poly.pdbx_seq_one_letter_code
_entity_poly.pdbx_strand_id
1 'polypeptide(L)' 'MPRLIPLSDWAVEVFGEHKPHPSTLLRWVHDGRIRPLPRKIGRTYFVEPKAEYVEIECDLLERTM' A
#
# COMPACT_ATOMS: atom_id res chain seq x y z
N MET A 1 4.53 -12.78 -15.72
CA MET A 1 3.10 -12.57 -15.40
C MET A 1 3.01 -11.77 -14.11
N PRO A 2 2.57 -10.50 -14.12
CA PRO A 2 2.33 -9.77 -12.88
C PRO A 2 1.14 -10.41 -12.17
N ARG A 3 1.42 -11.22 -11.13
CA ARG A 3 0.40 -11.77 -10.25
C ARG A 3 0.04 -10.67 -9.26
N LEU A 4 -1.16 -10.12 -9.34
CA LEU A 4 -1.66 -9.20 -8.34
C LEU A 4 -2.25 -9.99 -7.17
N ILE A 5 -1.89 -9.61 -5.94
CA ILE A 5 -2.42 -10.21 -4.71
C ILE A 5 -3.33 -9.22 -3.98
N PRO A 6 -4.31 -9.68 -3.20
CA PRO A 6 -5.11 -8.80 -2.35
C PRO A 6 -4.23 -7.98 -1.40
N LEU A 7 -4.59 -6.73 -1.14
CA LEU A 7 -3.88 -5.84 -0.21
C LEU A 7 -3.75 -6.44 1.21
N SER A 8 -4.74 -7.21 1.64
CA SER A 8 -4.73 -7.94 2.92
C SER A 8 -3.62 -8.99 2.98
N ASP A 9 -3.40 -9.68 1.86
CA ASP A 9 -2.46 -10.80 1.77
C ASP A 9 -1.04 -10.23 1.62
N TRP A 10 -0.89 -9.17 0.83
CA TRP A 10 0.36 -8.38 0.78
C TRP A 10 0.77 -7.90 2.18
N ALA A 11 -0.16 -7.39 2.98
CA ALA A 11 0.16 -6.95 4.34
C ALA A 11 0.60 -8.10 5.26
N VAL A 12 0.09 -9.33 5.05
CA VAL A 12 0.56 -10.52 5.76
C VAL A 12 1.98 -10.90 5.30
N GLU A 13 2.25 -10.84 3.99
CA GLU A 13 3.58 -11.16 3.45
C GLU A 13 4.66 -10.18 3.92
N VAL A 14 4.33 -8.88 4.01
CA VAL A 14 5.29 -7.84 4.38
C VAL A 14 5.47 -7.69 5.90
N PHE A 15 4.37 -7.70 6.67
CA PHE A 15 4.39 -7.40 8.11
C PHE A 15 4.14 -8.61 9.02
N GLY A 16 3.79 -9.77 8.45
CA GLY A 16 3.55 -11.01 9.20
C GLY A 16 2.39 -10.89 10.20
N GLU A 17 2.59 -11.41 11.41
CA GLU A 17 1.60 -11.37 12.50
C GLU A 17 1.27 -9.94 12.96
N HIS A 18 2.17 -8.99 12.75
CA HIS A 18 2.01 -7.60 13.19
C HIS A 18 1.40 -6.72 12.09
N LYS A 19 0.61 -7.31 11.20
CA LYS A 19 0.01 -6.56 10.10
C LYS A 19 -0.91 -5.44 10.61
N PRO A 20 -0.86 -4.25 9.99
CA PRO A 20 -1.78 -3.16 10.30
C PRO A 20 -3.25 -3.53 10.07
N HIS A 21 -4.15 -2.85 10.78
CA HIS A 21 -5.60 -3.00 10.58
C HIS A 21 -6.00 -2.65 9.13
N PRO A 22 -7.03 -3.31 8.54
CA PRO A 22 -7.47 -3.03 7.17
C PRO A 22 -7.74 -1.55 6.88
N SER A 23 -8.32 -0.82 7.83
CA SER A 23 -8.55 0.64 7.68
C SER A 23 -7.25 1.43 7.49
N THR A 24 -6.17 1.01 8.15
CA THR A 24 -4.83 1.63 8.01
C THR A 24 -4.26 1.33 6.62
N LEU A 25 -4.40 0.10 6.14
CA LEU A 25 -3.97 -0.27 4.79
C LEU A 25 -4.72 0.53 3.72
N LEU A 26 -6.04 0.70 3.87
CA LEU A 26 -6.83 1.55 2.97
C LEU A 26 -6.35 3.00 2.99
N ARG A 27 -6.08 3.54 4.18
CA ARG A 27 -5.50 4.87 4.32
C ARG A 27 -4.16 4.98 3.59
N TRP A 28 -3.29 3.98 3.69
CA TRP A 28 -2.02 3.96 2.94
C TRP A 28 -2.19 3.95 1.43
N VAL A 29 -3.22 3.26 0.91
CA VAL A 29 -3.56 3.32 -0.51
C VAL A 29 -3.96 4.75 -0.91
N HIS A 30 -4.81 5.39 -0.11
CA HIS A 30 -5.26 6.77 -0.36
C HIS A 30 -4.12 7.78 -0.24
N ASP A 31 -3.26 7.63 0.76
CA ASP A 31 -2.09 8.47 0.99
C ASP A 31 -1.00 8.21 -0.08
N GLY A 32 -1.07 7.11 -0.84
CA GLY A 32 -0.09 6.75 -1.85
C GLY A 32 1.21 6.15 -1.29
N ARG A 33 1.16 5.58 -0.08
CA ARG A 33 2.29 4.99 0.66
C ARG A 33 2.67 3.57 0.21
N ILE A 34 2.06 3.04 -0.86
CA ILE A 34 2.37 1.72 -1.40
C ILE A 34 2.76 1.89 -2.87
N ARG A 35 3.93 1.37 -3.24
CA ARG A 35 4.50 1.48 -4.59
C ARG A 35 4.91 0.11 -5.14
N PRO A 36 4.46 -0.27 -6.35
CA PRO A 36 3.54 0.44 -7.24
C PRO A 36 2.12 0.60 -6.64
N LEU A 37 1.39 1.60 -7.13
CA LEU A 37 0.08 1.96 -6.59
C LEU A 37 -0.90 0.77 -6.62
N PRO A 38 -1.59 0.49 -5.50
CA PRO A 38 -2.64 -0.52 -5.47
C PRO A 38 -3.74 -0.24 -6.50
N ARG A 39 -4.16 -1.27 -7.21
CA ARG A 39 -5.25 -1.20 -8.19
C ARG A 39 -6.55 -1.65 -7.55
N LYS A 40 -7.59 -0.81 -7.62
CA LYS A 40 -8.93 -1.19 -7.18
C LYS A 40 -9.56 -2.11 -8.22
N ILE A 41 -9.93 -3.33 -7.80
CA ILE A 41 -10.63 -4.29 -8.66
C ILE A 41 -11.87 -4.77 -7.89
N GLY A 42 -13.06 -4.38 -8.37
CA GLY A 42 -14.31 -4.62 -7.66
C GLY A 42 -14.38 -3.86 -6.32
N ARG A 43 -14.53 -4.61 -5.22
CA ARG A 43 -14.67 -4.06 -3.86
C ARG A 43 -13.35 -4.03 -3.07
N THR A 44 -12.26 -4.54 -3.64
CA THR A 44 -10.98 -4.70 -2.96
C THR A 44 -9.83 -4.07 -3.74
N TYR A 45 -8.72 -3.83 -3.05
CA TYR A 45 -7.48 -3.37 -3.66
C TYR A 45 -6.53 -4.54 -3.85
N PHE A 46 -5.82 -4.51 -4.96
CA PHE A 46 -4.83 -5.49 -5.34
C PHE A 46 -3.48 -4.81 -5.55
N VAL A 47 -2.43 -5.48 -5.12
CA VAL A 47 -1.08 -4.97 -5.06
C VAL A 47 -0.15 -5.98 -5.71
N GLU A 48 0.97 -5.51 -6.26
CA GLU A 48 2.01 -6.43 -6.69
C GLU A 48 2.72 -7.04 -5.47
N PRO A 49 3.03 -8.35 -5.44
CA PRO A 49 3.73 -8.99 -4.34
C PRO A 49 5.08 -8.32 -4.01
N LYS A 50 5.69 -7.68 -5.01
CA LYS A 50 6.94 -6.94 -4.87
C LYS A 50 6.74 -5.46 -4.54
N ALA A 51 5.51 -5.04 -4.22
CA ALA A 51 5.27 -3.68 -3.81
C ALA A 51 5.85 -3.42 -2.43
N GLU A 52 6.38 -2.23 -2.25
CA GLU A 52 7.02 -1.78 -1.02
C GLU A 52 6.15 -0.71 -0.36
N TYR A 53 6.15 -0.73 0.97
CA TYR A 53 5.62 0.36 1.76
C TYR A 53 6.64 1.49 1.77
N VAL A 54 6.23 2.65 1.26
CA VAL A 54 7.04 3.86 1.26
C VAL A 54 6.47 4.77 2.33
N GLU A 55 7.28 5.04 3.36
CA GLU A 55 6.98 6.15 4.26
C GLU A 55 7.05 7.43 3.43
N ILE A 56 5.91 8.09 3.27
CA ILE A 56 5.91 9.46 2.80
C ILE A 56 6.44 10.26 3.99
N GLU A 57 7.77 10.34 4.06
CA GLU A 57 8.44 11.51 4.61
C GLU A 57 7.77 12.70 3.94
N CYS A 58 7.36 13.70 4.71
CA CYS A 58 6.62 14.85 4.19
C CYS A 58 7.43 15.58 3.10
N ASP A 59 7.37 15.10 1.85
CA ASP A 59 7.80 15.82 0.63
C ASP A 59 6.86 17.01 0.33
N LEU A 60 5.98 17.36 1.27
CA LEU A 60 5.27 18.62 1.31
C LEU A 60 6.15 19.81 1.74
N LEU A 61 7.42 19.60 2.09
CA LEU A 61 8.35 20.71 2.33
C LEU A 61 9.09 21.23 1.09
N GLU A 62 9.07 20.54 -0.06
CA GLU A 62 9.74 21.06 -1.27
C GLU A 62 8.80 21.82 -2.23
N ARG A 63 7.50 21.93 -1.90
CA ARG A 63 6.52 22.62 -2.77
C ARG A 63 5.94 23.90 -2.19
N THR A 64 6.45 24.38 -1.06
CA THR A 64 6.16 25.73 -0.54
C THR A 64 7.34 26.24 0.29
N MET A 65 8.35 26.80 -0.38
CA MET A 65 9.08 28.03 0.00
C MET A 65 10.23 28.30 -0.97
#